data_AF-A0AAW0PAC7-F1
#
_entry.id   AF-A0AAW0PAC7-F1
#
_cell.length_a   1.000
_cell.length_b   1.000
_cell.length_c   1.000
_cell.angle_alpha   90.00
_cell.angle_beta   90.00
_cell.angle_gamma   90.00
#
_symmetry.space_group_name_H-M   'P 1'
#
loop_
_entity.id
_entity.type
_entity.pdbx_description
1 polymer ?
#
loop_
_entity_poly.entity_id
_entity_poly.type
_entity_poly.pdbx_seq_one_letter_code
_entity_poly.pdbx_strand_id
1 'polypeptide(L)'
;MGRSDEEDMKQEIKEDNIGNQLLRKMGWKGGGLGRDGVGIAEPIKVKEQFSREGLGMDADIQLKKRDLEDVIRNYASSDRQDDLRFSSELTNDERKQIHQISQKYGLRSKSYGQGKQRFLIVSRKVHKEQLIGQLLQEGQVGRYALIKPQVSQ
;
A
#
# COMPACT_ATOMS: atom_id res chain seq x y z
N MET A 1 3.58 -6.62 21.51
CA MET A 1 5.05 -6.56 21.38
C MET A 1 5.33 -6.49 19.88
N GLY A 2 5.61 -5.32 19.30
CA GLY A 2 5.64 -5.14 17.83
C GLY A 2 6.35 -3.85 17.43
N ARG A 3 7.52 -3.59 18.04
CA ARG A 3 8.30 -2.36 17.86
C ARG A 3 9.67 -2.60 17.19
N SER A 4 9.95 -3.80 16.68
CA SER A 4 11.27 -4.15 16.10
C SER A 4 11.45 -3.67 14.66
N ASP A 5 10.43 -3.79 13.83
CA ASP A 5 10.65 -3.75 12.37
C ASP A 5 10.81 -2.32 11.82
N GLU A 6 10.23 -1.32 12.48
CA GLU A 6 10.37 0.09 12.06
C GLU A 6 11.72 0.70 12.48
N GLU A 7 12.32 0.23 13.57
CA GLU A 7 13.63 0.69 14.04
C GLU A 7 14.76 0.14 13.14
N ASP A 8 14.66 -1.12 12.71
CA ASP A 8 15.65 -1.75 11.84
C ASP A 8 15.65 -1.15 10.41
N MET A 9 14.51 -0.69 9.89
CA MET A 9 14.43 0.02 8.61
C MET A 9 15.08 1.43 8.63
N LYS A 10 15.41 1.94 9.81
CA LYS A 10 15.98 3.29 10.00
C LYS A 10 17.48 3.28 10.30
N GLN A 11 18.08 2.11 10.47
CA GLN A 11 19.51 2.01 10.78
C GLN A 11 20.34 2.17 9.52
N GLU A 12 21.16 3.22 9.49
CA GLU A 12 22.15 3.42 8.44
C GLU A 12 23.14 2.25 8.43
N ILE A 13 23.49 1.78 7.24
CA ILE A 13 24.53 0.77 7.07
C ILE A 13 25.84 1.35 7.61
N LYS A 14 26.38 0.73 8.66
CA LYS A 14 27.62 1.16 9.31
C LYS A 14 28.81 1.18 8.34
N GLU A 15 29.81 2.02 8.64
CA GLU A 15 30.99 2.23 7.78
C GLU A 15 31.90 1.01 7.66
N ASP A 16 31.79 0.06 8.59
CA ASP A 16 32.51 -1.22 8.56
C ASP A 16 31.90 -2.23 7.59
N ASN A 17 30.70 -1.97 7.04
CA ASN A 17 30.09 -2.81 6.03
C ASN A 17 30.86 -2.75 4.71
N ILE A 18 31.13 -3.93 4.12
CA ILE A 18 31.89 -4.08 2.87
C ILE A 18 31.30 -3.23 1.73
N GLY A 19 29.98 -3.18 1.61
CA GLY A 19 29.29 -2.38 0.60
C GLY A 19 29.48 -0.88 0.80
N ASN A 20 29.40 -0.40 2.05
CA ASN A 20 29.63 1.01 2.39
C ASN A 20 31.08 1.43 2.08
N GLN A 21 32.06 0.61 2.47
CA GLN A 21 33.47 0.85 2.14
C GLN A 21 33.72 0.90 0.63
N LEU A 22 33.08 0.00 -0.14
CA LEU A 22 33.19 -0.02 -1.59
C LEU A 22 32.61 1.27 -2.22
N LEU A 23 31.41 1.68 -1.79
CA LEU A 23 30.76 2.90 -2.26
C LEU A 23 31.62 4.13 -1.99
N ARG A 24 32.21 4.24 -0.78
CA ARG A 24 33.13 5.33 -0.41
C ARG A 24 34.39 5.34 -1.26
N LYS A 25 34.97 4.17 -1.55
CA LYS A 25 36.11 4.05 -2.46
C LYS A 25 35.78 4.50 -3.89
N MET A 26 34.52 4.40 -4.29
CA MET A 26 34.02 4.91 -5.57
C MET A 26 33.56 6.39 -5.51
N GLY A 27 33.84 7.09 -4.40
CA GLY A 27 33.57 8.52 -4.25
C GLY A 27 32.18 8.88 -3.72
N TRP A 28 31.37 7.89 -3.32
CA TRP A 28 30.08 8.16 -2.67
C TRP A 28 30.28 8.71 -1.25
N LYS A 29 29.57 9.79 -0.91
CA LYS A 29 29.71 10.51 0.36
C LYS A 29 28.44 10.46 1.22
N GLY A 30 27.48 9.62 0.85
CA GLY A 30 26.12 9.58 1.44
C GLY A 30 25.06 10.17 0.48
N GLY A 31 23.79 10.03 0.86
CA GLY A 31 22.65 10.45 0.03
C GLY A 31 22.38 9.54 -1.17
N GLY A 32 21.77 10.08 -2.23
CA GLY A 32 21.42 9.32 -3.42
C GLY A 32 22.63 8.82 -4.21
N LEU A 33 22.52 7.65 -4.84
CA LEU A 33 23.62 7.09 -5.65
C LEU A 33 23.74 7.81 -7.02
N GLY A 34 24.96 8.07 -7.49
CA GLY A 34 25.23 8.68 -8.79
C GLY A 34 26.08 9.95 -8.69
N ARG A 35 26.60 10.43 -9.83
CA ARG A 35 27.57 11.54 -9.89
C ARG A 35 27.12 12.80 -9.15
N ASP A 36 25.84 13.15 -9.29
CA ASP A 36 25.24 14.35 -8.70
C ASP A 36 24.27 14.01 -7.55
N GLY A 37 24.34 12.79 -7.00
CA GLY A 37 23.45 12.37 -5.91
C GLY A 37 21.98 12.18 -6.30
N VAL A 38 21.69 12.05 -7.61
CA VAL A 38 20.34 11.96 -8.17
C VAL A 38 19.61 10.64 -7.90
N GLY A 39 20.31 9.62 -7.40
CA GLY A 39 19.72 8.33 -7.08
C GLY A 39 18.83 8.37 -5.84
N ILE A 40 18.22 7.23 -5.56
CA ILE A 40 17.32 7.05 -4.41
C ILE A 40 18.16 7.07 -3.12
N ALA A 41 17.95 8.08 -2.29
CA ALA A 41 18.62 8.21 -0.98
C ALA A 41 17.86 7.46 0.12
N GLU A 42 16.52 7.46 0.04
CA GLU A 42 15.66 6.80 1.03
C GLU A 42 15.33 5.37 0.61
N PRO A 43 15.32 4.39 1.52
CA PRO A 43 14.89 3.03 1.22
C PRO A 43 13.53 2.99 0.50
N ILE A 44 13.43 2.18 -0.55
CA ILE A 44 12.17 1.99 -1.28
C ILE A 44 11.17 1.33 -0.34
N LYS A 45 10.10 2.04 0.01
CA LYS A 45 8.99 1.49 0.79
C LYS A 45 8.27 0.42 -0.03
N VAL A 46 8.21 -0.80 0.49
CA VAL A 46 7.45 -1.88 -0.14
C VAL A 46 5.98 -1.51 -0.10
N LYS A 47 5.36 -1.34 -1.27
CA LYS A 47 3.90 -1.31 -1.36
C LYS A 47 3.44 -2.75 -1.26
N GLU A 48 2.65 -3.07 -0.24
CA GLU A 48 2.04 -4.40 -0.12
C GLU A 48 1.16 -4.66 -1.35
N GLN A 49 1.68 -5.49 -2.27
CA GLN A 49 0.96 -5.98 -3.42
C GLN A 49 0.53 -7.40 -3.10
N PHE A 50 -0.77 -7.62 -2.92
CA PHE A 50 -1.34 -8.94 -2.66
C PHE A 50 -1.50 -9.68 -3.99
N SER A 51 -0.39 -10.28 -4.48
CA SER A 51 -0.28 -11.07 -5.71
C SER A 51 0.74 -12.21 -5.53
N ARG A 52 0.79 -13.10 -6.53
CA ARG A 52 1.84 -14.12 -6.76
C ARG A 52 3.19 -13.52 -7.16
N GLU A 53 3.50 -12.31 -6.72
CA GLU A 53 4.69 -11.57 -7.15
C GLU A 53 5.55 -11.24 -5.93
N GLY A 54 6.75 -11.82 -5.94
CA GLY A 54 7.82 -11.67 -4.96
C GLY A 54 9.01 -12.52 -5.39
N LEU A 55 10.23 -12.15 -5.00
CA LEU A 55 11.43 -12.94 -5.33
C LEU A 55 11.29 -14.34 -4.71
N GLY A 56 11.13 -15.38 -5.55
CA GLY A 56 11.05 -16.79 -5.13
C GLY A 56 9.64 -17.37 -4.96
N MET A 57 8.58 -16.69 -5.41
CA MET A 57 7.21 -17.19 -5.30
C MET A 57 6.80 -17.92 -6.59
N ASP A 58 6.70 -19.25 -6.55
CA ASP A 58 6.21 -20.04 -7.69
C ASP A 58 4.78 -19.61 -8.05
N ALA A 59 4.54 -19.45 -9.35
CA ALA A 59 3.29 -18.99 -9.94
C ALA A 59 2.10 -19.95 -9.71
N ASP A 60 2.20 -20.91 -8.79
CA ASP A 60 1.18 -21.91 -8.46
C ASP A 60 0.57 -21.76 -7.06
N ILE A 61 0.98 -20.77 -6.26
CA ILE A 61 0.32 -20.51 -4.97
C ILE A 61 -1.06 -19.90 -5.22
N GLN A 62 -2.09 -20.75 -5.27
CA GLN A 62 -3.48 -20.30 -5.14
C GLN A 62 -3.64 -19.62 -3.78
N LEU A 63 -4.19 -18.41 -3.76
CA LEU A 63 -4.45 -17.71 -2.50
C LEU A 63 -5.46 -18.53 -1.70
N LYS A 64 -5.02 -19.17 -0.61
CA LYS A 64 -5.96 -19.96 0.20
C LYS A 64 -6.96 -19.00 0.83
N LYS A 65 -8.21 -19.46 0.95
CA LYS A 65 -9.31 -18.67 1.54
C LYS A 65 -8.97 -18.10 2.93
N ARG A 66 -8.17 -18.82 3.73
CA ARG A 66 -7.71 -18.35 5.04
C ARG A 66 -6.79 -17.14 4.92
N ASP A 67 -5.82 -17.19 4.01
CA ASP A 67 -4.87 -16.11 3.77
C ASP A 67 -5.59 -14.82 3.31
N LEU A 68 -6.57 -14.95 2.40
CA LEU A 68 -7.40 -13.82 1.97
C LEU A 68 -8.23 -13.22 3.11
N GLU A 69 -8.76 -14.07 4.00
CA GLU A 69 -9.54 -13.62 5.14
C GLU A 69 -8.68 -12.86 6.15
N ASP A 70 -7.47 -13.34 6.42
CA ASP A 70 -6.55 -12.71 7.35
C ASP A 70 -6.08 -11.34 6.82
N VAL A 71 -5.76 -11.23 5.52
CA VAL A 71 -5.42 -9.94 4.89
C VAL A 71 -6.56 -8.92 5.04
N ILE A 72 -7.79 -9.31 4.70
CA ILE A 72 -8.95 -8.41 4.76
C ILE A 72 -9.29 -8.05 6.21
N ARG A 73 -9.19 -9.01 7.14
CA ARG A 73 -9.39 -8.76 8.59
C ARG A 73 -8.37 -7.76 9.11
N ASN A 74 -7.09 -7.98 8.84
CA ASN A 74 -6.01 -7.12 9.29
C ASN A 74 -6.16 -5.70 8.75
N TYR A 75 -6.56 -5.55 7.48
CA TYR A 75 -6.87 -4.24 6.92
C TYR A 75 -8.06 -3.58 7.60
N ALA A 76 -9.16 -4.31 7.83
CA ALA A 76 -10.34 -3.79 8.51
C ALA A 76 -10.02 -3.30 9.93
N SER A 77 -9.13 -3.99 10.65
CA SER A 77 -8.72 -3.62 12.02
C SER A 77 -7.57 -2.61 12.09
N SER A 78 -6.87 -2.35 10.98
CA SER A 78 -5.83 -1.32 10.92
C SER A 78 -6.43 0.10 10.90
N ASP A 79 -5.60 1.13 11.02
CA ASP A 79 -5.97 2.54 10.75
C ASP A 79 -5.54 3.02 9.35
N ARG A 80 -5.20 2.08 8.46
CA ARG A 80 -4.81 2.40 7.07
C ARG A 80 -5.91 3.19 6.35
N GLN A 81 -5.53 4.33 5.79
CA GLN A 81 -6.40 5.20 5.01
C GLN A 81 -6.34 4.91 3.50
N ASP A 82 -5.34 4.15 3.06
CA ASP A 82 -5.19 3.72 1.67
C ASP A 82 -6.09 2.53 1.33
N ASP A 83 -6.35 2.34 0.04
CA ASP A 83 -7.16 1.22 -0.47
C ASP A 83 -6.27 -0.01 -0.69
N LEU A 84 -6.78 -1.20 -0.35
CA LEU A 84 -6.14 -2.47 -0.74
C LEU A 84 -6.39 -2.76 -2.22
N ARG A 85 -5.32 -2.93 -2.99
CA ARG A 85 -5.39 -3.33 -4.40
C ARG A 85 -4.95 -4.77 -4.58
N PHE A 86 -5.80 -5.56 -5.21
CA PHE A 86 -5.50 -6.93 -5.60
C PHE A 86 -5.09 -7.00 -7.07
N SER A 87 -4.26 -7.99 -7.39
CA SER A 87 -3.76 -8.25 -8.75
C SER A 87 -4.87 -8.46 -9.77
N SER A 88 -4.54 -8.21 -11.04
CA SER A 88 -5.41 -8.51 -12.17
C SER A 88 -5.49 -10.00 -12.50
N GLU A 89 -4.61 -10.82 -11.93
CA GLU A 89 -4.50 -12.25 -12.19
C GLU A 89 -5.48 -13.12 -11.37
N LEU A 90 -6.37 -12.50 -10.60
CA LEU A 90 -7.39 -13.21 -9.83
C LEU A 90 -8.37 -13.96 -10.72
N THR A 91 -8.64 -15.21 -10.36
CA THR A 91 -9.78 -15.98 -10.90
C THR A 91 -11.11 -15.35 -10.50
N ASN A 92 -12.20 -15.73 -11.20
CA ASN A 92 -13.54 -15.25 -10.85
C ASN A 92 -13.97 -15.73 -9.45
N ASP A 93 -13.57 -16.93 -9.02
CA ASP A 93 -13.91 -17.48 -7.71
C ASP A 93 -13.17 -16.76 -6.58
N GLU A 94 -11.86 -16.51 -6.73
CA GLU A 94 -11.10 -15.71 -5.76
C GLU A 94 -11.68 -14.29 -5.64
N ARG A 95 -12.05 -13.67 -6.78
CA ARG A 95 -12.69 -12.36 -6.80
C ARG A 95 -14.01 -12.38 -6.02
N LYS A 96 -14.83 -13.42 -6.20
CA LYS A 96 -16.08 -13.61 -5.46
C LYS A 96 -15.82 -13.80 -3.96
N GLN A 97 -14.80 -14.57 -3.59
CA GLN A 97 -14.41 -14.76 -2.19
C GLN A 97 -13.99 -13.44 -1.56
N ILE A 98 -13.15 -12.65 -2.22
CA ILE A 98 -12.73 -11.33 -1.72
C ILE A 98 -13.93 -10.42 -1.53
N HIS A 99 -14.88 -10.38 -2.47
CA HIS A 99 -16.12 -9.61 -2.33
C HIS A 99 -16.93 -10.05 -1.10
N GLN A 100 -17.13 -11.36 -0.90
CA GLN A 100 -17.87 -11.92 0.23
C GLN A 100 -17.19 -11.59 1.58
N ILE A 101 -15.87 -11.79 1.67
CA ILE A 101 -15.11 -11.53 2.89
C ILE A 101 -15.10 -10.02 3.18
N SER A 102 -14.87 -9.17 2.17
CA SER A 102 -14.90 -7.71 2.34
C SER A 102 -16.24 -7.25 2.92
N GLN A 103 -17.35 -7.78 2.39
CA GLN A 103 -18.69 -7.46 2.90
C GLN A 103 -18.88 -7.92 4.35
N LYS A 104 -18.39 -9.11 4.70
CA LYS A 104 -18.41 -9.65 6.08
C LYS A 104 -17.72 -8.71 7.08
N TYR A 105 -16.61 -8.07 6.69
CA TYR A 105 -15.87 -7.11 7.53
C TYR A 105 -16.32 -5.64 7.33
N GLY A 106 -17.45 -5.40 6.66
CA GLY A 106 -18.01 -4.05 6.50
C GLY A 106 -17.26 -3.15 5.53
N LEU A 107 -16.38 -3.72 4.70
CA LEU A 107 -15.57 -2.99 3.71
C LEU A 107 -16.31 -2.90 2.36
N ARG A 108 -15.93 -1.91 1.57
CA ARG A 108 -16.40 -1.74 0.20
C ARG A 108 -15.41 -2.39 -0.76
N SER A 109 -15.90 -3.30 -1.59
CA SER A 109 -15.10 -3.94 -2.64
C SER A 109 -15.65 -3.63 -4.04
N LYS A 110 -14.77 -3.31 -4.99
CA LYS A 110 -15.15 -3.03 -6.39
C LYS A 110 -14.09 -3.50 -7.37
N SER A 111 -14.54 -4.14 -8.43
CA SER A 111 -13.70 -4.52 -9.57
C SER A 111 -13.71 -3.41 -10.62
N TYR A 112 -12.55 -3.10 -11.18
CA TYR A 112 -12.36 -2.09 -12.23
C TYR A 112 -11.64 -2.71 -13.43
N GLY A 113 -11.77 -2.09 -14.60
CA GLY A 113 -11.16 -2.58 -15.83
C GLY A 113 -11.86 -3.81 -16.43
N GLN A 114 -11.32 -4.32 -17.54
CA GLN A 114 -11.83 -5.48 -18.28
C GLN A 114 -10.69 -6.43 -18.67
N GLY A 115 -11.00 -7.72 -18.78
CA GLY A 115 -10.03 -8.75 -19.18
C GLY A 115 -8.76 -8.75 -18.34
N LYS A 116 -7.59 -8.73 -19.00
CA LYS A 116 -6.27 -8.73 -18.36
C LYS A 116 -5.95 -7.46 -17.56
N GLN A 117 -6.66 -6.35 -17.81
CA GLN A 117 -6.51 -5.10 -17.06
C GLN A 117 -7.49 -5.02 -15.88
N ARG A 118 -8.21 -6.11 -15.58
CA ARG A 118 -9.24 -6.11 -14.53
C ARG A 118 -8.64 -6.30 -13.16
N PHE A 119 -8.58 -5.26 -12.34
CA PHE A 119 -8.12 -5.34 -10.94
C PHE A 119 -9.29 -5.24 -9.95
N LEU A 120 -9.07 -5.61 -8.69
CA LEU A 120 -10.05 -5.45 -7.61
C LEU A 120 -9.48 -4.52 -6.53
N ILE A 121 -10.32 -3.63 -6.01
CA ILE A 121 -9.99 -2.76 -4.89
C ILE A 121 -10.93 -3.05 -3.71
N VAL A 122 -10.36 -3.09 -2.51
CA VAL A 122 -11.09 -3.07 -1.23
C VAL A 122 -10.74 -1.77 -0.49
N SER A 123 -11.76 -1.08 -0.01
CA SER A 123 -11.70 0.26 0.56
C SER A 123 -12.58 0.34 1.80
N ARG A 124 -12.31 1.30 2.69
CA ARG A 124 -13.21 1.57 3.82
C ARG A 124 -14.56 2.08 3.33
N LYS A 125 -15.61 1.73 4.08
CA LYS A 125 -16.95 2.26 3.83
C LYS A 125 -17.00 3.69 4.37
N VAL A 126 -17.03 4.66 3.47
CA VAL A 126 -17.16 6.06 3.82
C VAL A 126 -18.64 6.41 4.00
N HIS A 127 -19.03 6.78 5.22
CA HIS A 127 -20.35 7.35 5.49
C HIS A 127 -20.34 8.83 5.09
N LYS A 128 -21.26 9.24 4.22
CA LYS A 128 -21.24 10.58 3.62
C LYS A 128 -21.39 11.67 4.67
N GLU A 129 -22.26 11.44 5.65
CA GLU A 129 -22.56 12.38 6.72
C GLU A 129 -21.33 12.62 7.60
N GLN A 130 -20.64 11.54 7.94
CA GLN A 130 -19.39 11.60 8.71
C GLN A 130 -18.25 12.26 7.91
N LEU A 131 -18.13 11.92 6.62
CA LEU A 131 -17.16 12.53 5.73
C LEU A 131 -17.38 14.03 5.61
N ILE A 132 -18.63 14.47 5.41
CA ILE A 132 -18.98 15.89 5.30
C ILE A 132 -18.68 16.62 6.61
N GLY A 133 -19.04 16.04 7.77
CA GLY A 133 -18.72 16.61 9.08
C GLY A 133 -17.22 16.83 9.26
N GLN A 134 -16.42 15.81 8.96
CA GLN A 134 -14.96 15.91 9.02
C GLN A 134 -14.39 16.90 7.99
N LEU A 135 -14.91 16.93 6.76
CA LEU A 135 -14.48 17.88 5.74
C LEU A 135 -14.81 19.34 6.10
N LEU A 136 -15.94 19.58 6.77
CA LEU A 136 -16.30 20.90 7.27
C LEU A 136 -15.39 21.36 8.42
N GLN A 137 -14.90 20.41 9.24
CA GLN A 137 -14.05 20.70 10.40
C GLN A 137 -12.56 20.83 10.02
N GLU A 138 -12.03 19.90 9.22
CA GLU A 138 -10.60 19.74 8.93
C GLU A 138 -10.22 20.23 7.52
N GLY A 139 -11.20 20.51 6.65
CA GLY A 139 -10.98 20.94 5.27
C GLY A 139 -10.55 19.83 4.29
N GLN A 140 -9.97 18.75 4.79
CA GLN A 140 -9.57 17.57 4.01
C GLN A 140 -9.77 16.27 4.81
N VAL A 141 -10.16 15.19 4.14
CA VAL A 141 -10.32 13.85 4.72
C VAL A 141 -9.85 12.80 3.72
N GLY A 142 -8.69 12.20 4.00
CA GLY A 142 -8.04 11.24 3.10
C GLY A 142 -7.83 11.84 1.71
N ARG A 143 -8.51 11.29 0.69
CA ARG A 143 -8.45 11.74 -0.71
C ARG A 143 -9.44 12.85 -1.09
N TYR A 144 -10.24 13.34 -0.14
CA TYR A 144 -11.28 14.34 -0.36
C TYR A 144 -10.88 15.68 0.26
N ALA A 145 -11.18 16.79 -0.41
CA ALA A 145 -10.96 18.13 0.09
C ALA A 145 -12.20 19.01 -0.16
N LEU A 146 -12.53 19.88 0.79
CA LEU A 146 -13.66 20.81 0.69
C LEU A 146 -13.23 22.08 -0.04
N ILE A 147 -13.67 22.23 -1.29
CA ILE A 147 -13.43 23.43 -2.08
C ILE A 147 -14.62 24.38 -1.89
N LYS A 148 -14.38 25.55 -1.27
CA LYS A 148 -15.39 26.59 -1.18
C LYS A 148 -15.67 27.16 -2.58
N PRO A 149 -16.94 27.36 -2.97
CA PRO A 149 -17.25 27.96 -4.25
C PRO A 149 -16.59 29.33 -4.35
N GLN A 150 -15.81 29.55 -5.42
CA GLN A 150 -15.27 30.86 -5.72
C GLN A 150 -16.43 31.73 -6.20
N VAL A 151 -16.66 32.86 -5.54
CA VAL A 151 -17.64 33.84 -6.00
C VAL A 151 -17.06 34.44 -7.28
N SER A 152 -17.65 34.14 -8.43
CA SER A 152 -17.28 34.81 -9.68
C SER A 152 -17.49 36.31 -9.51
N GLN A 153 -16.41 37.08 -9.65
CA GLN A 153 -16.48 38.54 -9.78
C GLN A 153 -17.14 38.92 -11.11
#